data_AF-A0A7C3AA21-F1
#
_entry.id   AF-A0A7C3AA21-F1
#
_cell.length_a   1.000
_cell.length_b   1.000
_cell.length_c   1.000
_cell.angle_alpha   90.00
_cell.angle_beta   90.00
_cell.angle_gamma   90.00
#
_symmetry.space_group_name_H-M   'P 1'
#
loop_
_entity.id
_entity.type
_entity.pdbx_description
1 polymer ?
#
loop_
_entity_poly.entity_id
_entity_poly.type
_entity_poly.pdbx_seq_one_letter_code
_entity_poly.pdbx_strand_id
1 'polypeptide(L)'
;MIRKSGVCLVLLILAAFARGDVDESSGTMAMTFLKIGIGAEAISMGESVTALTGDLYAAYWNPAGLSYVQQNQIGFMHGEWFEGIKHEFAGFAHPIGQVGGFAVTVNYLSYGQIDRRDTQGNL
;
A
#
# COMPACT_ATOMS: atom_id res chain seq x y z
N MET A 1 -3.59 33.93 14.24
CA MET A 1 -4.99 33.66 14.63
C MET A 1 -5.69 32.91 13.51
N ILE A 2 -5.86 31.60 13.65
CA ILE A 2 -6.59 30.76 12.68
C ILE A 2 -8.09 31.11 12.80
N ARG A 3 -8.72 31.56 11.71
CA ARG A 3 -10.16 31.89 11.70
C ARG A 3 -10.95 30.61 11.96
N LYS A 4 -11.63 30.53 13.10
CA LYS A 4 -12.47 29.39 13.52
C LYS A 4 -13.45 28.93 12.43
N SER A 5 -13.93 29.87 11.60
CA SER A 5 -14.80 29.58 10.44
C SER A 5 -14.15 28.74 9.33
N GLY A 6 -12.83 28.84 9.12
CA GLY A 6 -12.14 28.05 8.10
C GLY A 6 -11.93 26.60 8.53
N VAL A 7 -11.69 26.38 9.82
CA VAL A 7 -11.54 25.03 10.41
C VAL A 7 -12.85 24.26 10.36
N CYS A 8 -13.98 24.91 10.66
CA CYS A 8 -15.31 24.30 10.54
C CYS A 8 -15.63 23.89 9.10
N LEU A 9 -15.26 24.69 8.10
CA LEU A 9 -15.54 24.38 6.70
C LEU A 9 -14.73 23.16 6.21
N VAL A 10 -13.44 23.08 6.59
CA VAL A 10 -12.60 21.92 6.27
C VAL A 10 -13.10 20.65 6.95
N LEU A 11 -13.53 20.73 8.22
CA LEU A 11 -14.13 19.60 8.95
C LEU A 11 -15.45 19.13 8.34
N LEU A 12 -16.29 20.06 7.85
CA LEU A 12 -17.55 19.74 7.17
C LEU A 12 -17.32 19.07 5.80
N ILE A 13 -16.30 19.52 5.07
CA ILE A 13 -15.90 18.89 3.80
C ILE A 13 -15.38 17.46 4.07
N LEU A 14 -14.54 17.27 5.09
CA LEU A 14 -14.04 15.94 5.46
C LEU A 14 -15.17 14.98 5.87
N ALA A 15 -16.18 15.48 6.58
CA ALA A 15 -17.35 14.70 6.98
C ALA A 15 -18.26 14.31 5.79
N ALA A 16 -18.29 15.10 4.71
CA ALA A 16 -19.03 14.77 3.50
C ALA A 16 -18.41 13.60 2.72
N PHE A 17 -17.09 13.40 2.81
CA PHE A 17 -16.38 12.26 2.22
C PHE A 17 -16.46 10.97 3.07
N ALA A 18 -16.99 11.03 4.29
CA ALA A 18 -17.03 9.90 5.21
C ALA A 18 -18.26 8.99 5.06
N ARG A 19 -19.08 9.17 4.01
CA ARG A 19 -20.22 8.27 3.73
C ARG A 19 -19.72 6.97 3.10
N GLY A 20 -19.48 5.97 3.93
CA GLY A 20 -19.26 4.59 3.49
C GLY A 20 -20.57 3.84 3.48
N ASP A 21 -21.09 3.51 2.30
CA ASP A 21 -22.17 2.54 2.17
C ASP A 21 -21.59 1.14 2.49
N VAL A 22 -22.17 0.45 3.46
CA VAL A 22 -21.73 -0.88 3.87
C VAL A 22 -22.45 -1.90 2.99
N ASP A 23 -21.78 -2.37 1.94
CA ASP A 23 -22.29 -3.40 1.03
C ASP A 23 -22.26 -4.79 1.68
N GLU A 24 -23.25 -5.65 1.42
CA GLU A 24 -23.33 -7.02 1.96
C GLU A 24 -22.20 -7.91 1.43
N SER A 25 -21.60 -7.55 0.29
CA SER A 25 -20.37 -8.17 -0.24
C SER A 25 -19.07 -7.66 0.42
N SER A 26 -19.16 -6.80 1.44
CA SER A 26 -18.00 -6.30 2.19
C SER A 26 -17.25 -7.45 2.87
N GLY A 27 -16.17 -7.91 2.24
CA GLY A 27 -15.41 -9.09 2.67
C GLY A 27 -14.94 -10.00 1.54
N THR A 28 -15.45 -9.85 0.32
CA THR A 28 -14.76 -10.42 -0.85
C THR A 28 -13.44 -9.67 -1.05
N MET A 29 -12.31 -10.39 -1.02
CA MET A 29 -10.97 -9.80 -1.09
C MET A 29 -10.73 -9.17 -2.48
N ALA A 30 -11.12 -7.91 -2.66
CA ALA A 30 -10.92 -7.19 -3.93
C ALA A 30 -9.45 -7.13 -4.35
N MET A 31 -8.53 -7.13 -3.37
CA MET A 31 -7.09 -6.96 -3.60
C MET A 31 -6.29 -8.13 -3.01
N THR A 32 -6.54 -9.36 -3.47
CA THR A 32 -5.82 -10.56 -3.02
C THR A 32 -4.29 -10.48 -3.24
N PHE A 33 -3.83 -9.64 -4.16
CA PHE A 33 -2.39 -9.42 -4.40
C PHE A 33 -1.64 -8.81 -3.20
N LEU A 34 -2.32 -8.17 -2.23
CA LEU A 34 -1.71 -7.70 -0.96
C LEU A 34 -1.24 -8.86 -0.07
N LYS A 35 -1.46 -10.11 -0.45
CA LYS A 35 -0.83 -11.26 0.22
C LYS A 35 0.60 -11.51 -0.27
N ILE A 36 1.00 -10.95 -1.40
CA ILE A 36 2.36 -11.04 -1.91
C ILE A 36 3.12 -9.88 -1.28
N GLY A 37 4.02 -10.17 -0.34
CA GLY A 37 4.76 -9.16 0.40
C GLY A 37 5.66 -8.29 -0.47
N ILE A 38 6.12 -7.18 0.14
CA ILE A 38 7.12 -6.29 -0.43
C ILE A 38 8.35 -6.16 0.46
N GLY A 39 9.46 -5.75 -0.15
CA GLY A 39 10.73 -5.54 0.54
C GLY A 39 11.55 -6.82 0.59
N ALA A 40 12.75 -6.79 0.00
CA ALA A 40 13.61 -7.97 -0.09
C ALA A 40 14.00 -8.54 1.28
N GLU A 41 14.24 -7.66 2.27
CA GLU A 41 14.52 -8.04 3.65
C GLU A 41 13.33 -8.76 4.29
N ALA A 42 12.13 -8.20 4.15
CA ALA A 42 10.91 -8.79 4.67
C ALA A 42 10.61 -10.15 4.06
N ILE A 43 10.73 -10.27 2.73
CA ILE A 43 10.52 -11.54 2.01
C ILE A 43 11.57 -12.57 2.46
N SER A 44 12.83 -12.18 2.63
CA SER A 44 13.90 -13.08 3.08
C SER A 44 13.69 -13.61 4.50
N MET A 45 13.00 -12.86 5.36
CA MET A 45 12.58 -13.28 6.70
C MET A 45 11.26 -14.06 6.72
N GLY A 46 10.74 -14.46 5.57
CA GLY A 46 9.45 -15.14 5.47
C GLY A 46 8.29 -14.23 5.88
N GLU A 47 8.35 -12.95 5.48
CA GLU A 47 7.31 -11.93 5.68
C GLU A 47 7.00 -11.62 7.15
N SER A 48 7.91 -12.00 8.06
CA SER A 48 7.72 -11.90 9.51
C SER A 48 8.29 -10.59 10.08
N VAL A 49 7.78 -9.44 9.61
CA VAL A 49 8.38 -8.12 9.87
C VAL A 49 7.47 -7.09 10.54
N THR A 50 6.43 -7.51 11.24
CA THR A 50 5.47 -6.58 11.89
C THR A 50 6.10 -5.65 12.93
N ALA A 51 7.20 -6.07 13.55
CA ALA A 51 7.98 -5.29 14.51
C ALA A 51 9.20 -4.59 13.90
N LEU A 52 9.49 -4.82 12.61
CA LEU A 52 10.55 -4.10 11.91
C LEU A 52 10.07 -2.68 11.62
N THR A 53 10.87 -1.69 11.96
CA THR A 53 10.50 -0.26 11.84
C THR A 53 11.67 0.56 11.33
N GLY A 54 11.40 1.83 10.97
CA GLY A 54 12.44 2.78 10.56
C GLY A 54 12.71 2.81 9.06
N ASP A 55 11.91 2.11 8.27
CA ASP A 55 12.00 2.10 6.82
C ASP A 55 10.69 2.45 6.10
N LEU A 56 10.78 2.63 4.79
CA LEU A 56 9.66 2.84 3.88
C LEU A 56 8.68 1.65 3.88
N TYR A 57 9.19 0.43 4.00
CA TYR A 57 8.38 -0.79 3.91
C TYR A 57 7.42 -0.94 5.10
N ALA A 58 7.68 -0.26 6.22
CA ALA A 58 6.74 -0.08 7.31
C ALA A 58 5.37 0.44 6.83
N ALA A 59 5.29 1.23 5.75
CA ALA A 59 4.01 1.69 5.19
C ALA A 59 3.08 0.53 4.76
N TYR A 60 3.66 -0.62 4.37
CA TYR A 60 2.94 -1.82 3.98
C TYR A 60 2.73 -2.79 5.15
N TRP A 61 3.77 -3.01 5.96
CA TRP A 61 3.74 -4.03 7.02
C TRP A 61 3.12 -3.54 8.33
N ASN A 62 3.46 -2.32 8.77
CA ASN A 62 2.97 -1.70 9.99
C ASN A 62 3.20 -0.17 9.97
N PRO A 63 2.19 0.63 9.58
CA PRO A 63 2.34 2.08 9.43
C PRO A 63 2.82 2.82 10.69
N ALA A 64 2.62 2.26 11.89
CA ALA A 64 3.16 2.84 13.13
C ALA A 64 4.71 2.90 13.11
N GLY A 65 5.36 1.99 12.37
CA GLY A 65 6.79 1.95 12.15
C GLY A 65 7.36 3.17 11.39
N LEU A 66 6.52 3.89 10.63
CA LEU A 66 6.93 5.13 9.94
C LEU A 66 7.35 6.24 10.91
N SER A 67 6.89 6.20 12.15
CA SER A 67 7.31 7.14 13.19
C SER A 67 8.81 7.06 13.52
N TYR A 68 9.46 5.94 13.19
CA TYR A 68 10.89 5.73 13.39
C TYR A 68 11.76 6.08 12.18
N VAL A 69 11.16 6.47 11.05
CA VAL A 69 11.91 6.91 9.87
C VAL A 69 12.61 8.23 10.20
N GLN A 70 13.93 8.27 10.02
CA GLN A 70 14.75 9.45 10.38
C GLN A 70 15.18 10.29 9.17
N GLN A 71 15.10 9.73 7.97
CA GLN A 71 15.58 10.36 6.73
C GLN A 71 14.63 10.06 5.57
N ASN A 72 14.70 10.88 4.52
CA ASN A 72 13.96 10.61 3.29
C ASN A 72 14.42 9.27 2.69
N GLN A 73 13.46 8.42 2.33
CA GLN A 73 13.74 7.13 1.74
C GLN A 73 12.93 6.98 0.46
N ILE A 74 13.55 6.38 -0.55
CA ILE A 74 12.89 5.95 -1.77
C ILE A 74 13.24 4.48 -1.98
N GLY A 75 12.27 3.68 -2.40
CA GLY A 75 12.46 2.25 -2.59
C GLY A 75 11.72 1.76 -3.82
N PHE A 76 12.33 0.78 -4.48
CA PHE A 76 11.78 0.09 -5.64
C PHE A 76 11.97 -1.41 -5.45
N MET A 77 11.05 -2.19 -5.98
CA MET A 77 11.13 -3.65 -5.97
C MET A 77 10.55 -4.19 -7.27
N HIS A 78 11.22 -5.18 -7.83
CA HIS A 78 10.74 -6.02 -8.91
C HIS A 78 10.79 -7.47 -8.42
N GLY A 79 9.65 -8.14 -8.43
CA GLY A 79 9.51 -9.55 -8.07
C GLY A 79 8.90 -10.34 -9.22
N GLU A 80 9.54 -11.43 -9.61
CA GLU A 80 8.98 -12.40 -10.54
C GLU A 80 8.39 -13.56 -9.74
N TRP A 81 7.12 -13.86 -10.00
CA TRP A 81 6.36 -14.92 -9.38
C TRP A 81 6.05 -16.01 -10.41
N PHE A 82 5.39 -17.09 -9.97
CA PHE A 82 5.08 -18.21 -10.85
C PHE A 82 4.26 -17.78 -12.08
N GLU A 83 4.42 -18.51 -13.18
CA GLU A 83 3.66 -18.29 -14.42
C GLU A 83 3.89 -16.91 -15.05
N GLY A 84 5.05 -16.28 -14.78
CA GLY A 84 5.43 -15.00 -15.37
C GLY A 84 4.70 -13.80 -14.77
N ILE A 85 4.04 -13.98 -13.62
CA ILE A 85 3.43 -12.90 -12.85
C ILE A 85 4.53 -11.96 -12.35
N LYS A 86 4.34 -10.65 -12.49
CA LYS A 86 5.31 -9.62 -12.07
C LYS A 86 4.70 -8.75 -10.98
N HIS A 87 5.43 -8.57 -9.89
CA HIS A 87 5.07 -7.70 -8.78
C HIS A 87 6.06 -6.53 -8.69
N GLU A 88 5.56 -5.33 -8.96
CA GLU A 88 6.33 -4.09 -8.89
C GLU A 88 5.90 -3.29 -7.66
N PHE A 89 6.86 -2.73 -6.96
CA PHE A 89 6.61 -1.74 -5.91
C PHE A 89 7.50 -0.52 -6.10
N ALA A 90 6.94 0.65 -5.83
CA ALA A 90 7.66 1.90 -5.69
C ALA A 90 7.12 2.68 -4.50
N GLY A 91 7.98 3.32 -3.73
CA GLY A 91 7.54 4.13 -2.62
C GLY A 91 8.51 5.21 -2.20
N PHE A 92 8.00 6.17 -1.46
CA PHE A 92 8.73 7.28 -0.89
C PHE A 92 8.26 7.53 0.54
N ALA A 93 9.18 7.70 1.48
CA ALA A 93 8.92 8.03 2.87
C ALA A 93 9.64 9.33 3.26
N HIS A 94 8.96 10.15 4.04
CA HIS A 94 9.44 11.43 4.53
C HIS A 94 9.18 11.55 6.04
N PRO A 95 10.22 11.82 6.87
CA PRO A 95 10.03 12.08 8.29
C PRO A 95 9.36 13.44 8.50
N ILE A 96 8.36 13.50 9.39
CA ILE A 96 7.65 14.71 9.80
C ILE A 96 8.12 15.09 11.21
N GLY A 97 9.37 15.52 11.32
CA GLY A 97 9.97 15.97 12.58
C GLY A 97 9.81 14.94 13.71
N GLN A 98 9.29 15.38 14.86
CA GLN A 98 9.04 14.52 16.03
C GLN A 98 7.63 13.91 16.07
N VAL A 99 6.77 14.21 15.09
CA VAL A 99 5.36 13.79 15.10
C VAL A 99 5.18 12.41 14.45
N GLY A 100 6.07 12.03 13.55
CA GLY A 100 6.09 10.72 12.92
C GLY A 100 6.69 10.77 11.51
N GLY A 101 6.22 9.88 10.64
CA GLY A 101 6.61 9.85 9.22
C GLY A 101 5.39 9.69 8.32
N PHE A 102 5.54 10.15 7.08
CA PHE A 102 4.57 9.98 6.01
C PHE A 102 5.18 9.17 4.88
N ALA A 103 4.39 8.33 4.22
CA ALA A 103 4.83 7.58 3.07
C ALA A 103 3.76 7.52 1.98
N VAL A 104 4.21 7.44 0.73
CA VAL A 104 3.40 7.15 -0.45
C VAL A 104 3.96 5.92 -1.12
N THR A 105 3.08 4.97 -1.44
CA THR A 105 3.47 3.69 -2.04
C THR A 105 2.55 3.34 -3.19
N VAL A 106 3.13 2.69 -4.20
CA VAL A 106 2.44 2.11 -5.34
C VAL A 106 2.82 0.63 -5.40
N ASN A 107 1.81 -0.24 -5.39
CA ASN A 107 1.94 -1.69 -5.56
C ASN A 107 1.21 -2.08 -6.85
N TYR A 108 1.90 -2.77 -7.74
CA TYR A 108 1.36 -3.17 -9.05
C TYR A 108 1.65 -4.66 -9.31
N LEU A 109 0.60 -5.43 -9.56
CA LEU A 109 0.71 -6.84 -9.94
C LEU A 109 0.24 -7.01 -11.39
N SER A 110 1.08 -7.61 -12.22
CA SER A 110 0.78 -7.96 -13.61
C SER A 110 0.71 -9.48 -13.76
N TYR A 111 -0.40 -9.99 -14.29
CA TYR A 111 -0.58 -11.42 -14.60
C TYR A 111 -0.03 -11.81 -15.98
N GLY A 112 0.68 -10.90 -16.65
CA GLY A 112 1.17 -11.14 -18.01
C GLY A 112 0.03 -11.25 -19.03
N GLN A 113 0.24 -12.09 -20.05
CA GLN A 113 -0.76 -12.36 -21.08
C GLN A 113 -1.57 -13.59 -20.67
N ILE A 114 -2.89 -13.40 -20.61
CA ILE A 114 -3.82 -14.51 -20.41
C ILE A 114 -4.38 -14.87 -21.78
N ASP A 115 -4.02 -16.06 -22.26
CA ASP A 115 -4.56 -16.60 -23.49
C ASP A 115 -6.06 -16.85 -23.31
N ARG A 116 -6.87 -16.12 -24.09
CA ARG A 116 -8.31 -16.36 -24.15
C ARG A 116 -8.54 -17.61 -24.99
N ARG A 117 -9.50 -18.46 -24.58
CA ARG A 117 -10.05 -19.49 -25.48
C ARG A 117 -11.55 -19.30 -25.67
N ASP A 118 -12.02 -19.56 -26.88
CA ASP A 118 -13.45 -19.61 -27.20
C ASP A 118 -14.12 -20.88 -26.61
N THR A 119 -15.44 -20.98 -26.73
CA THR A 119 -16.21 -22.14 -26.24
C THR A 119 -15.91 -23.45 -27.00
N GLN A 120 -15.16 -23.38 -28.10
CA GLN A 120 -14.68 -24.52 -28.89
C GLN A 120 -13.20 -24.84 -28.60
N GLY A 121 -12.54 -24.10 -27.71
CA GLY A 121 -11.16 -24.32 -27.29
C GLY A 121 -10.08 -23.66 -28.18
N ASN A 122 -10.47 -22.84 -29.16
CA ASN A 122 -9.52 -22.10 -30.00
C ASN A 122 -9.03 -20.85 -29.28
N LEU A 123 -7.78 -20.43 -29.56
CA LEU A 123 -7.21 -19.14 -29.11
C LEU A 123 -7.89 -17.96 -29.79
#